data_AF-A0A1G9LDK5-F1
#
_entry.id   AF-A0A1G9LDK5-F1
#
_cell.length_a   1.000
_cell.length_b   1.000
_cell.length_c   1.000
_cell.angle_alpha   90.00
_cell.angle_beta   90.00
_cell.angle_gamma   90.00
#
_symmetry.space_group_name_H-M   'P 1'
#
loop_
_entity.id
_entity.type
_entity.pdbx_description
1 polymer ?
#
loop_
_entity_poly.entity_id
_entity_poly.type
_entity_poly.pdbx_seq_one_letter_code
_entity_poly.pdbx_strand_id
1 'polypeptide(L)' 'MAQKKQECEVYSRVVGYLSPVSQWNRGKKEEFSDRETYQTPESESA' A
#
# COMPACT_ATOMS: atom_id res chain seq x y z
N MET A 1 -22.19 -8.29 -24.74
CA MET A 1 -21.67 -8.96 -23.52
C MET A 1 -21.13 -7.88 -22.60
N ALA A 2 -21.76 -7.63 -21.46
CA ALA A 2 -21.25 -6.63 -20.50
C ALA A 2 -19.99 -7.20 -19.81
N GLN A 3 -18.87 -6.51 -19.93
CA GLN A 3 -17.62 -6.92 -19.30
C GLN A 3 -17.71 -6.66 -17.79
N LYS A 4 -17.79 -7.73 -16.99
CA LYS A 4 -17.81 -7.65 -15.54
C LYS A 4 -16.39 -7.35 -15.04
N LYS A 5 -16.17 -6.16 -14.49
CA LYS A 5 -14.90 -5.80 -13.83
C LYS A 5 -14.88 -6.44 -12.44
N GLN A 6 -13.74 -7.02 -12.07
CA GLN A 6 -13.48 -7.50 -10.72
C GLN A 6 -12.61 -6.48 -10.00
N GLU A 7 -12.89 -6.24 -8.72
CA GLU A 7 -12.05 -5.44 -7.85
C GLU A 7 -10.70 -6.12 -7.59
N CYS A 8 -9.62 -5.35 -7.62
CA CYS A 8 -8.29 -5.84 -7.29
C CYS A 8 -8.06 -5.69 -5.79
N GLU A 9 -7.73 -6.79 -5.11
CA GLU A 9 -7.37 -6.74 -3.70
C GLU A 9 -5.90 -6.33 -3.56
N VAL A 10 -5.67 -5.22 -2.86
CA VAL A 10 -4.33 -4.66 -2.67
C VAL A 10 -3.77 -5.11 -1.33
N TYR A 11 -2.55 -5.64 -1.35
CA TYR A 11 -1.83 -6.10 -0.17
C TYR A 11 -0.61 -5.22 0.10
N SER A 12 -0.28 -5.05 1.38
CA SER A 12 0.92 -4.33 1.81
C SER A 12 1.56 -5.02 3.02
N ARG A 13 2.89 -4.87 3.15
CA ARG A 13 3.67 -5.48 4.24
C ARG A 13 3.74 -4.52 5.42
N VAL A 14 3.15 -4.91 6.56
CA VAL A 14 3.06 -4.03 7.75
C VAL A 14 4.05 -4.43 8.85
N VAL A 15 3.97 -5.67 9.35
CA VAL A 15 4.81 -6.20 10.47
C VAL A 15 5.50 -7.51 10.09
N GLY A 16 6.04 -7.58 8.88
CA GLY A 16 6.76 -8.76 8.37
C GLY A 16 5.91 -9.75 7.57
N TYR A 17 4.60 -9.58 7.51
CA TYR A 17 3.70 -10.33 6.63
C TYR A 17 2.81 -9.41 5.79
N LEU A 18 2.21 -9.96 4.73
CA LEU A 18 1.29 -9.25 3.83
C LEU A 18 -0.12 -9.23 4.44
N SER A 19 -0.71 -8.04 4.56
CA SER A 19 -2.11 -7.87 4.96
C SER A 19 -2.88 -7.10 3.88
N PRO A 20 -4.16 -7.41 3.65
CA PRO A 20 -4.99 -6.68 2.69
C PRO A 20 -5.26 -5.27 3.23
N VAL A 21 -5.01 -4.26 2.40
CA VAL A 21 -5.14 -2.84 2.76
C VAL A 21 -6.59 -2.47 3.08
N SER A 22 -7.55 -3.17 2.46
CA SER A 22 -8.99 -3.02 2.73
C SER A 22 -9.37 -3.29 4.19
N GLN A 23 -8.60 -4.13 4.91
CA GLN A 23 -8.86 -4.52 6.29
C GLN A 23 -8.10 -3.69 7.33
N TRP A 24 -7.38 -2.65 6.91
CA TRP A 24 -6.62 -1.82 7.84
C TRP A 24 -7.54 -1.04 8.78
N ASN A 25 -7.26 -1.14 10.08
CA ASN A 25 -7.91 -0.31 11.09
C ASN A 25 -7.45 1.16 10.97
N ARG A 26 -8.14 2.06 11.69
CA ARG A 26 -7.86 3.50 11.66
C ARG A 26 -6.40 3.82 12.00
N GLY A 27 -5.86 3.24 13.08
CA GLY A 27 -4.49 3.50 13.51
C GLY A 27 -3.42 3.06 12.50
N LYS A 28 -3.65 1.98 11.75
CA LYS A 28 -2.73 1.54 10.69
C LYS A 28 -2.75 2.43 9.46
N LYS A 29 -3.90 3.04 9.15
CA LYS A 29 -4.00 4.05 8.08
C LYS A 29 -3.28 5.34 8.47
N GLU A 30 -3.43 5.78 9.73
CA GLU A 30 -2.69 6.92 10.29
C GLU A 30 -1.17 6.61 10.26
N GLU A 31 -0.73 5.50 10.86
CA GLU A 31 0.68 5.08 10.87
C GLU A 31 1.29 4.96 9.47
N PHE A 32 0.56 4.42 8.50
CA PHE A 32 1.06 4.31 7.11
C PHE A 32 1.26 5.69 6.46
N SER A 33 0.44 6.68 6.81
CA SER A 33 0.57 8.05 6.29
C SER A 33 1.81 8.75 6.83
N ASP A 34 2.27 8.37 8.02
CA ASP A 34 3.49 8.89 8.64
C ASP A 34 4.77 8.18 8.15
N ARG A 35 4.67 7.15 7.32
CA ARG A 35 5.85 6.42 6.81
C ARG A 35 6.59 7.24 5.75
N GLU A 36 7.90 7.34 5.89
CA GLU A 36 8.78 7.93 4.88
C GLU A 36 9.47 6.84 4.05
N THR A 37 9.55 7.04 2.74
CA THR A 37 10.31 6.17 1.85
C THR A 37 11.76 6.60 1.82
N TYR A 38 12.67 5.62 1.88
CA TYR A 38 14.08 5.89 1.65
C TYR A 38 14.29 6.23 0.16
N GLN A 39 14.83 7.41 -0.11
CA GLN A 39 15.22 7.81 -1.46
C GLN A 39 16.62 7.26 -1.74
N THR A 40 16.74 6.47 -2.80
CA THR A 40 18.04 6.03 -3.31
C THR A 40 18.66 7.20 -4.09
N PRO A 41 19.98 7.44 -4.04
CA PRO A 41 20.63 8.54 -4.75
C PRO A 41 20.36 8.58 -6.27
N GLU A 42 19.88 7.50 -6.88
CA GLU A 42 19.52 7.44 -8.30
C GLU A 42 18.12 8.02 -8.62
N SER A 43 17.24 8.22 -7.63
CA SER A 43 15.86 8.67 -7.87
C SER A 43 15.67 10.18 -8.02
N GLU A 44 16.71 10.99 -7.80
CA GLU A 44 16.64 12.47 -7.91
C GLU A 44 16.99 13.02 -9.31
N SER A 45 17.26 12.16 -10.30
CA SER A 45 17.70 12.58 -11.65
C SER A 45 16.68 12.34 -12.77
N ALA A 46 15.40 12.12 -12.46
CA ALA A 46 14.33 11.90 -13.44
C ALA A 46 13.41 13.11 -13.61
#